data_AF-A0AAV4AX18-F1
#
_entry.id   AF-A0AAV4AX18-F1
#
_cell.length_a   1.000
_cell.length_b   1.000
_cell.length_c   1.000
_cell.angle_alpha   90.00
_cell.angle_beta   90.00
_cell.angle_gamma   90.00
#
_symmetry.space_group_name_H-M   'P 1'
#
loop_
_entity.id
_entity.type
_entity.pdbx_description
1 polymer ?
#
loop_
_entity_poly.entity_id
_entity_poly.type
_entity_poly.pdbx_seq_one_letter_code
_entity_poly.pdbx_strand_id
1 'polypeptide(L)'
;MYRNTILALTFGLCGLGHFNVLCTCPPDGVVDYVTIPEEQYDRNYSSISSIGKRPLGFDKATWYYNQPGASNPCIKISGASQRRIEIMFETHPRSRLCVKDQVSEEECSDAGTGSLYVCRPAPADDVYLEFYCDQGEEYDVRFWYRLVLGELPAEDNEDLWCDSRQREDYPASLLQLPSNFPMSRTTTADPGAGFALQPCSLLIFAWAVLVMLVL
;
A
#
# COMPACT_ATOMS: atom_id res chain seq x y z
N MET A 1 -73.78 -25.76 -35.59
CA MET A 1 -73.08 -24.47 -35.39
C MET A 1 -72.07 -24.65 -34.27
N TYR A 2 -70.82 -24.93 -34.63
CA TYR A 2 -69.71 -25.09 -33.67
C TYR A 2 -69.16 -23.71 -33.32
N ARG A 3 -69.13 -23.38 -32.03
CA ARG A 3 -68.59 -22.13 -31.50
C ARG A 3 -67.25 -22.43 -30.85
N ASN A 4 -66.17 -22.01 -31.52
CA ASN A 4 -64.80 -22.04 -31.02
C ASN A 4 -64.65 -21.05 -29.87
N THR A 5 -64.12 -21.51 -28.73
CA THR A 5 -63.67 -20.65 -27.63
C THR A 5 -62.14 -20.66 -27.62
N ILE A 6 -61.56 -19.52 -27.96
CA ILE A 6 -60.11 -19.27 -28.02
C ILE A 6 -59.62 -19.07 -26.58
N LEU A 7 -58.72 -19.94 -26.12
CA LEU A 7 -58.01 -19.83 -24.86
C LEU A 7 -56.80 -18.91 -25.07
N ALA A 8 -56.83 -17.70 -24.51
CA ALA A 8 -55.70 -16.78 -24.55
C ALA A 8 -54.68 -17.17 -23.47
N LEU A 9 -53.52 -17.68 -23.91
CA LEU A 9 -52.36 -17.93 -23.07
C LEU A 9 -51.58 -16.62 -22.89
N THR A 10 -51.69 -16.00 -21.72
CA THR A 10 -50.84 -14.87 -21.33
C THR A 10 -49.47 -15.38 -20.92
N PHE A 11 -48.46 -15.11 -21.76
CA PHE A 11 -47.05 -15.28 -21.43
C PHE A 11 -46.68 -14.31 -20.31
N GLY A 12 -46.40 -14.84 -19.12
CA GLY A 12 -45.77 -14.09 -18.04
C GLY A 12 -44.31 -13.83 -18.40
N LEU A 13 -43.99 -12.59 -18.75
CA LEU A 13 -42.61 -12.10 -18.82
C LEU A 13 -41.99 -12.23 -17.42
N CYS A 14 -41.11 -13.22 -17.25
CA CYS A 14 -40.16 -13.22 -16.16
C CYS A 14 -39.25 -12.00 -16.33
N GLY A 15 -39.43 -11.00 -15.46
CA GLY A 15 -38.50 -9.90 -15.31
C GLY A 15 -37.15 -10.46 -14.90
N LEU A 16 -36.22 -10.50 -15.85
CA LEU A 16 -34.79 -10.67 -15.59
C LEU A 16 -34.33 -9.46 -14.79
N GLY A 17 -34.49 -9.56 -13.46
CA GLY A 17 -33.81 -8.69 -12.51
C GLY A 17 -32.33 -8.80 -12.80
N HIS A 18 -31.77 -7.75 -13.38
CA HIS A 18 -30.33 -7.56 -13.48
C HIS A 18 -29.81 -7.40 -12.05
N PHE A 19 -29.44 -8.51 -11.41
CA PHE A 19 -28.53 -8.46 -10.29
C PHE A 19 -27.18 -8.05 -10.87
N ASN A 20 -26.94 -6.74 -10.93
CA ASN A 20 -25.58 -6.24 -11.08
C ASN A 20 -24.80 -6.80 -9.91
N VAL A 21 -23.89 -7.73 -10.20
CA VAL A 21 -22.89 -8.19 -9.24
C VAL A 21 -22.00 -6.98 -8.97
N LEU A 22 -22.39 -6.19 -7.97
CA LEU A 22 -21.61 -5.10 -7.40
C LEU A 22 -20.32 -5.68 -6.82
N CYS A 23 -19.22 -4.94 -6.99
CA CYS A 23 -17.88 -5.38 -6.63
C CYS A 23 -17.73 -5.93 -5.19
N THR A 24 -16.76 -6.84 -5.09
CA THR A 24 -16.51 -7.89 -4.11
C THR A 24 -15.87 -7.40 -2.80
N CYS A 25 -16.36 -6.31 -2.22
CA CYS A 25 -16.11 -6.01 -0.82
C CYS A 25 -17.23 -6.66 0.02
N PRO A 26 -17.02 -7.86 0.60
CA PRO A 26 -18.02 -8.42 1.50
C PRO A 26 -18.25 -7.47 2.69
N PRO A 27 -19.47 -7.38 3.23
CA PRO A 27 -19.74 -6.52 4.39
C PRO A 27 -18.93 -6.92 5.63
N ASP A 28 -18.51 -8.19 5.70
CA ASP A 28 -17.61 -8.69 6.72
C ASP A 28 -16.15 -8.46 6.31
N GLY A 29 -15.39 -7.71 7.11
CA GLY A 29 -13.96 -7.47 6.89
C GLY A 29 -13.60 -6.13 6.25
N VAL A 30 -14.55 -5.20 6.12
CA VAL A 30 -14.29 -3.82 5.70
C VAL A 30 -13.64 -3.02 6.82
N VAL A 31 -12.57 -2.29 6.49
CA VAL A 31 -11.91 -1.37 7.44
C VAL A 31 -12.37 0.06 7.15
N ASP A 32 -12.97 0.71 8.15
CA ASP A 32 -13.29 2.14 8.08
C ASP A 32 -12.01 2.97 8.17
N TYR A 33 -11.73 3.72 7.11
CA TYR A 33 -10.58 4.59 7.03
C TYR A 33 -10.89 5.98 7.58
N VAL A 34 -10.11 6.39 8.57
CA VAL A 34 -10.17 7.74 9.13
C VAL A 34 -9.09 8.59 8.47
N THR A 35 -9.48 9.62 7.73
CA THR A 35 -8.51 10.57 7.17
C THR A 35 -7.82 11.37 8.28
N ILE A 36 -6.51 11.55 8.15
CA ILE A 36 -5.70 12.39 9.04
C ILE A 36 -5.46 13.72 8.31
N PRO A 37 -5.70 14.88 8.95
CA PRO A 37 -5.35 16.16 8.36
C PRO A 37 -3.83 16.26 8.10
N GLU A 38 -3.42 16.90 7.01
CA GLU A 38 -2.03 16.86 6.55
C GLU A 38 -1.05 17.51 7.52
N GLU A 39 -1.51 18.54 8.23
CA GLU A 39 -0.78 19.21 9.29
C GLU A 39 -0.47 18.30 10.49
N GLN A 40 -1.16 17.15 10.59
CA GLN A 40 -0.97 16.14 11.64
C GLN A 40 -0.19 14.92 11.15
N TYR A 41 0.34 14.93 9.92
CA TYR A 41 1.13 13.83 9.40
C TYR A 41 2.41 13.59 10.21
N ASP A 42 2.58 12.34 10.64
CA ASP A 42 3.83 11.90 11.26
C ASP A 42 4.91 11.78 10.17
N ARG A 43 5.90 12.67 10.22
CA ARG A 43 7.04 12.67 9.29
C ARG A 43 8.28 11.98 9.87
N ASN A 44 8.14 11.24 10.96
CA ASN A 44 9.25 10.52 11.58
C ASN A 44 9.51 9.18 10.88
N TYR A 45 10.74 9.00 10.39
CA TYR A 45 11.22 7.75 9.82
C TYR A 45 10.96 6.52 10.73
N SER A 46 11.10 6.65 12.06
CA SER A 46 10.88 5.53 12.98
C SER A 46 9.44 4.99 12.97
N SER A 47 8.49 5.78 12.46
CA SER A 47 7.08 5.41 12.39
C SER A 47 6.77 4.45 11.24
N ILE A 48 7.65 4.32 10.25
CA ILE A 48 7.48 3.40 9.11
C ILE A 48 7.36 1.95 9.57
N SER A 49 8.16 1.52 10.54
CA SER A 49 8.14 0.14 11.05
C SER A 49 7.20 -0.05 12.25
N SER A 50 6.70 1.03 12.84
CA SER A 50 5.87 0.98 14.04
C SER A 50 4.42 0.55 13.73
N ILE A 51 3.83 -0.30 14.57
CA ILE A 51 2.43 -0.73 14.47
C ILE A 51 1.53 0.41 14.96
N GLY A 52 0.42 0.67 14.26
CA GLY A 52 -0.56 1.70 14.62
C GLY A 52 -0.09 3.15 14.42
N LYS A 53 1.10 3.34 13.85
CA LYS A 53 1.58 4.66 13.40
C LYS A 53 1.25 4.84 11.92
N ARG A 54 0.94 6.08 11.54
CA ARG A 54 0.50 6.45 10.19
C ARG A 54 1.42 7.50 9.58
N PRO A 55 2.63 7.10 9.13
CA PRO A 55 3.59 8.03 8.54
C PRO A 55 2.99 8.68 7.30
N LEU A 56 3.09 10.00 7.17
CA LEU A 56 2.49 10.77 6.07
C LEU A 56 0.98 10.52 5.86
N GLY A 57 0.28 10.08 6.92
CA GLY A 57 -1.14 9.73 6.88
C GLY A 57 -1.44 8.32 6.36
N PHE A 58 -0.43 7.57 5.90
CA PHE A 58 -0.60 6.24 5.35
C PHE A 58 -0.90 5.20 6.44
N ASP A 59 -1.86 4.33 6.17
CA ASP A 59 -2.09 3.10 6.93
C ASP A 59 -1.46 1.90 6.21
N LYS A 60 -1.46 0.72 6.84
CA LYS A 60 -0.86 -0.51 6.32
C LYS A 60 -1.91 -1.56 6.06
N ALA A 61 -1.73 -2.32 4.98
CA ALA A 61 -2.50 -3.52 4.71
C ALA A 61 -1.61 -4.60 4.09
N THR A 62 -2.15 -5.81 4.01
CA THR A 62 -1.47 -6.95 3.38
C THR A 62 -2.46 -7.69 2.53
N TRP A 63 -2.13 -7.85 1.26
CA TRP A 63 -2.77 -8.80 0.38
C TRP A 63 -2.04 -10.14 0.51
N TYR A 64 -2.78 -11.21 0.77
CA TYR A 64 -2.21 -12.53 1.06
C TYR A 64 -2.23 -13.42 -0.17
N TYR A 65 -1.07 -13.93 -0.56
CA TYR A 65 -0.95 -14.85 -1.68
C TYR A 65 -1.30 -16.27 -1.26
N ASN A 66 -2.11 -16.97 -2.09
CA ASN A 66 -2.44 -18.39 -1.91
C ASN A 66 -2.93 -18.75 -0.49
N GLN A 67 -3.57 -17.83 0.20
CA GLN A 67 -4.19 -18.09 1.49
C GLN A 67 -5.69 -18.31 1.31
N PRO A 68 -6.16 -19.56 1.11
CA PRO A 68 -7.57 -19.84 0.90
C PRO A 68 -8.37 -19.39 2.13
N GLY A 69 -9.27 -18.43 1.92
CA GLY A 69 -10.10 -17.82 2.97
C GLY A 69 -9.64 -16.44 3.44
N ALA A 70 -8.47 -15.95 3.02
CA ALA A 70 -8.14 -14.54 3.16
C ALA A 70 -8.89 -13.74 2.08
N SER A 71 -9.70 -12.76 2.49
CA SER A 71 -10.28 -11.79 1.58
C SER A 71 -9.27 -10.72 1.20
N ASN A 72 -9.43 -10.15 0.01
CA ASN A 72 -8.69 -8.96 -0.39
C ASN A 72 -8.93 -7.82 0.61
N PRO A 73 -7.92 -6.98 0.92
CA PRO A 73 -8.13 -5.80 1.76
C PRO A 73 -9.20 -4.90 1.17
N CYS A 74 -10.25 -4.66 1.96
CA CYS A 74 -11.33 -3.76 1.60
C CYS A 74 -11.40 -2.60 2.57
N ILE A 75 -11.29 -1.38 2.04
CA ILE A 75 -11.24 -0.15 2.81
C ILE A 75 -12.45 0.71 2.47
N LYS A 76 -13.14 1.22 3.48
CA LYS A 76 -14.24 2.17 3.33
C LYS A 76 -13.80 3.58 3.72
N ILE A 77 -14.20 4.57 2.93
CA ILE A 77 -14.13 5.98 3.31
C ILE A 77 -15.51 6.63 3.15
N SER A 78 -15.96 7.34 4.18
CA SER A 78 -17.28 7.98 4.25
C SER A 78 -17.20 9.49 4.09
N GLY A 79 -18.32 10.12 3.74
CA GLY A 79 -18.42 11.57 3.57
C GLY A 79 -17.85 12.07 2.24
N ALA A 80 -17.73 11.18 1.25
CA ALA A 80 -17.12 11.45 -0.04
C ALA A 80 -18.09 12.09 -1.05
N SER A 81 -19.37 12.29 -0.69
CA SER A 81 -20.38 12.80 -1.63
C SER A 81 -19.94 14.12 -2.26
N GLN A 82 -19.99 14.18 -3.59
CA GLN A 82 -19.61 15.34 -4.41
C GLN A 82 -18.14 15.78 -4.26
N ARG A 83 -17.30 15.00 -3.59
CA ARG A 83 -15.88 15.28 -3.43
C ARG A 83 -15.07 14.46 -4.42
N ARG A 84 -13.82 14.84 -4.60
CA ARG A 84 -12.81 13.95 -5.16
C ARG A 84 -12.20 13.08 -4.07
N ILE A 85 -11.64 11.95 -4.48
CA ILE A 85 -10.84 11.07 -3.64
C ILE A 85 -9.44 10.97 -4.24
N GLU A 86 -8.44 11.30 -3.42
CA GLU A 86 -7.07 10.88 -3.65
C GLU A 86 -6.89 9.47 -3.10
N ILE A 87 -6.33 8.60 -3.92
CA ILE A 87 -5.90 7.25 -3.53
C ILE A 87 -4.41 7.17 -3.83
N MET A 88 -3.62 6.97 -2.78
CA MET A 88 -2.19 6.72 -2.89
C MET A 88 -1.84 5.40 -2.23
N PHE A 89 -0.93 4.64 -2.82
CA PHE A 89 -0.33 3.49 -2.12
C PHE A 89 1.07 3.18 -2.63
N GLU A 90 1.83 2.47 -1.81
CA GLU A 90 3.18 1.96 -2.11
C GLU A 90 3.34 0.55 -1.55
N THR A 91 3.81 -0.38 -2.39
CA THR A 91 4.03 -1.79 -2.04
C THR A 91 5.46 -2.06 -1.55
N HIS A 92 5.60 -3.07 -0.69
CA HIS A 92 6.87 -3.56 -0.18
C HIS A 92 6.90 -5.09 0.01
N PRO A 93 7.67 -5.84 -0.80
CA PRO A 93 8.56 -5.35 -1.87
C PRO A 93 7.77 -4.71 -3.02
N ARG A 94 8.47 -4.00 -3.92
CA ARG A 94 7.84 -3.35 -5.08
C ARG A 94 7.18 -4.41 -5.96
N SER A 95 5.87 -4.32 -6.05
CA SER A 95 5.01 -5.26 -6.76
C SER A 95 3.83 -4.53 -7.39
N ARG A 96 3.17 -5.17 -8.37
CA ARG A 96 1.96 -4.61 -8.97
C ARG A 96 0.78 -4.88 -8.05
N LEU A 97 0.11 -3.81 -7.63
CA LEU A 97 -1.13 -3.87 -6.87
C LEU A 97 -2.16 -3.00 -7.58
N CYS A 98 -3.39 -3.48 -7.63
CA CYS A 98 -4.52 -2.77 -8.21
C CYS A 98 -5.51 -2.41 -7.11
N VAL A 99 -6.24 -1.33 -7.34
CA VAL A 99 -7.36 -0.88 -6.54
C VAL A 99 -8.57 -0.72 -7.44
N LYS A 100 -9.71 -1.23 -7.02
CA LYS A 100 -10.99 -0.97 -7.70
C LYS A 100 -12.03 -0.50 -6.68
N ASP A 101 -12.98 0.29 -7.16
CA ASP A 101 -14.10 0.73 -6.34
C ASP A 101 -15.38 -0.09 -6.59
N GLN A 102 -16.47 0.28 -5.92
CA GLN A 102 -17.76 -0.38 -6.06
C GLN A 102 -18.41 -0.27 -7.46
N VAL A 103 -17.95 0.66 -8.30
CA VAL A 103 -18.41 0.80 -9.70
C VAL A 103 -17.46 0.12 -10.69
N SER A 104 -16.48 -0.64 -10.18
CA SER A 104 -15.49 -1.39 -10.95
C SER A 104 -14.51 -0.51 -11.72
N GLU A 105 -14.25 0.72 -11.27
CA GLU A 105 -13.18 1.54 -11.81
C GLU A 105 -11.84 1.12 -11.20
N GLU A 106 -11.01 0.45 -12.00
CA GLU A 106 -9.73 -0.16 -11.64
C GLU A 106 -8.54 0.73 -12.01
N GLU A 107 -7.59 0.86 -11.08
CA GLU A 107 -6.29 1.50 -11.29
C GLU A 107 -5.19 0.64 -10.69
N CYS A 108 -4.05 0.52 -11.36
CA CYS A 108 -2.94 -0.34 -10.93
C CYS A 108 -1.64 0.43 -10.84
N SER A 109 -0.82 0.11 -9.84
CA SER A 109 0.54 0.64 -9.74
C SER A 109 1.42 0.21 -10.91
N ASP A 110 2.46 1.00 -11.16
CA ASP A 110 3.58 0.57 -11.99
C ASP A 110 4.32 -0.57 -11.28
N ALA A 111 4.61 -1.66 -12.00
CA ALA A 111 5.26 -2.84 -11.43
C ALA A 111 6.72 -2.57 -11.01
N GLY A 112 7.38 -1.58 -11.63
CA GLY A 112 8.76 -1.21 -11.32
C GLY A 112 8.89 -0.33 -10.08
N THR A 113 7.90 0.50 -9.79
CA THR A 113 7.90 1.36 -8.59
C THR A 113 7.10 0.76 -7.43
N GLY A 114 6.03 0.02 -7.72
CA GLY A 114 5.07 -0.45 -6.71
C GLY A 114 4.21 0.67 -6.13
N SER A 115 4.19 1.85 -6.75
CA SER A 115 3.49 3.04 -6.24
C SER A 115 2.37 3.47 -7.18
N LEU A 116 1.26 3.95 -6.61
CA LEU A 116 0.16 4.58 -7.36
C LEU A 116 -0.22 5.90 -6.71
N TYR A 117 -0.53 6.89 -7.55
CA TYR A 117 -1.30 8.08 -7.23
C TYR A 117 -2.45 8.19 -8.22
N VAL A 118 -3.68 8.25 -7.72
CA VAL A 118 -4.85 8.60 -8.54
C VAL A 118 -5.72 9.59 -7.76
N CYS A 119 -6.33 10.51 -8.50
CA CYS A 119 -7.27 11.49 -7.96
C CYS A 119 -8.49 11.54 -8.88
N ARG A 120 -9.66 11.18 -8.35
CA ARG A 120 -10.88 11.03 -9.16
C ARG A 120 -12.15 11.43 -8.40
N PRO A 121 -13.26 11.74 -9.08
CA PRO A 121 -14.54 11.97 -8.41
C PRO A 121 -14.99 10.74 -7.61
N ALA A 122 -15.55 10.95 -6.42
CA ALA A 122 -16.10 9.87 -5.63
C ALA A 122 -17.41 9.33 -6.25
N PRO A 123 -17.58 8.01 -6.40
CA PRO A 123 -18.79 7.43 -7.00
C PRO A 123 -20.01 7.47 -6.07
N ALA A 124 -19.81 7.62 -4.76
CA ALA A 124 -20.86 7.67 -3.74
C ALA A 124 -20.37 8.38 -2.47
N ASP A 125 -21.25 8.55 -1.48
CA ASP A 125 -20.86 9.09 -0.16
C ASP A 125 -19.97 8.14 0.64
N ASP A 126 -20.30 6.85 0.57
CA ASP A 126 -19.47 5.76 1.07
C ASP A 126 -18.75 5.10 -0.12
N VAL A 127 -17.43 5.19 -0.15
CA VAL A 127 -16.59 4.57 -1.18
C VAL A 127 -15.89 3.36 -0.60
N TYR A 128 -15.99 2.24 -1.30
CA TYR A 128 -15.37 0.98 -0.93
C TYR A 128 -14.26 0.68 -1.94
N LEU A 129 -13.05 0.49 -1.45
CA LEU A 129 -11.86 0.24 -2.26
C LEU A 129 -11.34 -1.16 -1.94
N GLU A 130 -11.30 -2.02 -2.95
CA GLU A 130 -10.73 -3.37 -2.86
C GLU A 130 -9.34 -3.37 -3.48
N PHE A 131 -8.33 -3.77 -2.71
CA PHE A 131 -6.95 -3.92 -3.17
C PHE A 131 -6.65 -5.38 -3.52
N TYR A 132 -6.10 -5.62 -4.70
CA TYR A 132 -5.82 -6.97 -5.20
C TYR A 132 -4.66 -6.98 -6.19
N CYS A 133 -4.04 -8.13 -6.37
CA CYS A 133 -3.07 -8.33 -7.45
C CYS A 133 -3.78 -8.92 -8.68
N ASP A 134 -3.66 -8.26 -9.84
CA ASP A 134 -4.18 -8.75 -11.13
C ASP A 134 -3.27 -9.82 -11.74
N GLN A 135 -2.00 -9.84 -11.35
CA GLN A 135 -0.95 -10.68 -11.92
C GLN A 135 -0.17 -11.39 -10.83
N GLY A 136 -0.23 -12.72 -10.84
CA GLY A 136 0.90 -13.64 -10.62
C GLY A 136 1.88 -13.47 -9.45
N GLU A 137 1.65 -12.55 -8.50
CA GLU A 137 2.54 -12.36 -7.36
C GLU A 137 2.61 -13.68 -6.59
N GLU A 138 3.82 -14.16 -6.30
CA GLU A 138 4.04 -15.45 -5.64
C GLU A 138 4.27 -15.31 -4.13
N TYR A 139 3.95 -14.14 -3.58
CA TYR A 139 4.21 -13.77 -2.19
C TYR A 139 3.20 -12.74 -1.69
N ASP A 140 3.09 -12.63 -0.36
CA ASP A 140 2.24 -11.63 0.28
C ASP A 140 2.71 -10.20 -0.02
N VAL A 141 1.80 -9.37 -0.50
CA VAL A 141 2.08 -7.97 -0.81
C VAL A 141 1.69 -7.13 0.39
N ARG A 142 2.69 -6.63 1.10
CA ARG A 142 2.49 -5.60 2.13
C ARG A 142 2.51 -4.25 1.46
N PHE A 143 1.61 -3.36 1.85
CA PHE A 143 1.56 -2.02 1.26
C PHE A 143 1.11 -0.99 2.27
N TRP A 144 1.52 0.24 2.02
CA TRP A 144 0.99 1.42 2.66
C TRP A 144 -0.04 2.06 1.75
N TYR A 145 -1.13 2.57 2.30
CA TYR A 145 -2.13 3.30 1.52
C TYR A 145 -2.63 4.54 2.27
N ARG A 146 -3.00 5.57 1.53
CA ARG A 146 -3.57 6.82 2.02
C ARG A 146 -4.76 7.21 1.16
N LEU A 147 -5.87 7.53 1.84
CA LEU A 147 -7.07 8.09 1.22
C LEU A 147 -7.30 9.50 1.75
N VAL A 148 -7.55 10.45 0.86
CA VAL A 148 -7.87 11.84 1.23
C VAL A 148 -9.05 12.30 0.42
N LEU A 149 -10.01 12.95 1.07
CA LEU A 149 -11.15 13.56 0.39
C LEU A 149 -10.83 15.00 0.02
N GLY A 150 -11.19 15.37 -1.19
CA GLY A 150 -11.11 16.74 -1.68
C GLY A 150 -12.10 17.67 -1.00
N GLU A 151 -11.94 18.94 -1.33
CA GLU A 151 -12.86 20.00 -0.95
C GLU A 151 -14.23 19.82 -1.61
N LEU A 152 -15.26 20.44 -1.04
CA LEU A 152 -16.58 20.45 -1.68
C LEU A 152 -16.55 21.35 -2.93
N PRO A 153 -17.42 21.13 -3.92
CA PRO A 153 -17.48 21.99 -5.11
C PRO A 153 -17.77 23.48 -4.82
N ALA A 154 -18.30 23.79 -3.64
CA ALA A 154 -18.51 25.16 -3.18
C ALA A 154 -17.22 25.86 -2.69
N GLU A 155 -16.20 25.09 -2.36
CA GLU A 155 -14.89 25.53 -1.86
C GLU A 155 -13.85 25.52 -2.99
N ASP A 156 -13.87 24.49 -3.85
CA ASP A 156 -13.05 24.37 -5.06
C ASP A 156 -13.94 24.31 -6.31
N ASN A 157 -14.33 25.47 -6.83
CA ASN A 157 -15.19 25.59 -8.01
C ASN A 157 -14.44 25.34 -9.33
N GLU A 158 -13.11 25.41 -9.32
CA GLU A 158 -12.24 25.20 -10.48
C GLU A 158 -11.72 23.76 -10.57
N ASP A 159 -12.01 22.93 -9.56
CA ASP A 159 -11.66 21.51 -9.49
C ASP A 159 -10.13 21.26 -9.59
N LEU A 160 -9.37 22.19 -9.00
CA LEU A 160 -7.90 22.22 -9.01
C LEU A 160 -7.27 21.47 -7.83
N TRP A 161 -8.08 20.95 -6.91
CA TRP A 161 -7.60 20.30 -5.70
C TRP A 161 -6.57 19.20 -6.00
N CYS A 162 -6.84 18.31 -6.97
CA CYS A 162 -5.93 17.24 -7.38
C CYS A 162 -4.57 17.71 -7.94
N ASP A 163 -4.51 18.92 -8.49
CA ASP A 163 -3.29 19.48 -9.08
C ASP A 163 -2.37 20.10 -8.03
N SER A 164 -2.92 20.49 -6.88
CA SER A 164 -2.17 21.04 -5.75
C SER A 164 -1.53 19.98 -4.84
N ARG A 165 -1.89 18.70 -5.03
CA ARG A 165 -1.46 17.58 -4.16
C ARG A 165 0.00 17.23 -4.35
N GLN A 166 0.68 16.90 -3.24
CA GLN A 166 2.04 16.35 -3.26
C GLN A 166 2.00 14.87 -3.65
N ARG A 167 2.58 14.54 -4.81
CA ARG A 167 2.48 13.21 -5.44
C ARG A 167 3.67 12.31 -5.09
N GLU A 168 4.68 12.86 -4.42
CA GLU A 168 5.96 12.22 -4.11
C GLU A 168 6.09 11.81 -2.63
N ASP A 169 5.15 12.23 -1.78
CA ASP A 169 5.16 12.02 -0.32
C ASP A 169 4.71 10.59 0.07
N TYR A 170 5.42 9.58 -0.44
CA TYR A 170 5.25 8.17 -0.04
C TYR A 170 6.06 7.82 1.20
N PRO A 171 5.70 6.78 1.97
CA PRO A 171 6.48 6.35 3.14
C PRO A 171 7.96 6.09 2.84
N ALA A 172 8.30 5.56 1.66
CA ALA A 172 9.71 5.39 1.29
C ALA A 172 10.49 6.71 1.12
N SER A 173 9.84 7.85 0.91
CA SER A 173 10.54 9.14 0.84
C SER A 173 11.17 9.51 2.18
N LEU A 174 10.58 9.06 3.30
CA LEU A 174 11.13 9.22 4.65
C LEU A 174 12.39 8.37 4.90
N LEU A 175 12.67 7.36 4.06
CA LEU A 175 13.94 6.60 4.12
C LEU A 175 15.12 7.40 3.58
N GLN A 176 14.86 8.42 2.75
CA GLN A 176 15.93 9.21 2.14
C GLN A 176 16.50 10.16 3.19
N LEU A 177 17.79 10.02 3.47
CA LEU A 177 18.50 10.98 4.31
C LEU A 177 18.39 12.37 3.66
N PRO A 178 18.07 13.43 4.43
CA PRO A 178 18.10 14.80 3.92
C PRO A 178 19.42 15.07 3.19
N SER A 179 19.40 15.86 2.11
CA SER A 179 20.60 16.15 1.30
C SER A 179 21.75 16.80 2.10
N ASN A 180 21.43 17.34 3.28
CA ASN A 180 22.31 17.96 4.25
C ASN A 180 22.59 17.08 5.49
N PHE A 181 22.24 15.79 5.47
CA PHE A 181 22.57 14.89 6.58
C PHE A 181 24.09 14.78 6.69
N PRO A 182 24.70 15.17 7.82
CA PRO A 182 26.15 15.12 7.96
C PRO A 182 26.57 13.66 7.92
N MET A 183 27.18 13.25 6.81
CA MET A 183 27.92 11.99 6.82
C MET A 183 29.02 12.15 7.86
N SER A 184 28.98 11.31 8.91
CA SER A 184 30.17 11.12 9.75
C SER A 184 31.32 10.85 8.80
N ARG A 185 32.26 11.79 8.71
CA ARG A 185 33.47 11.60 7.91
C ARG A 185 34.04 10.28 8.38
N THR A 186 34.17 9.32 7.46
CA THR A 186 35.01 8.16 7.68
C THR A 186 36.31 8.70 8.22
N THR A 187 36.61 8.41 9.49
CA THR A 187 37.94 8.62 10.04
C THR A 187 38.82 7.65 9.27
N THR A 188 39.34 8.08 8.12
CA THR A 188 40.50 7.46 7.50
C THR A 188 41.52 7.39 8.62
N ALA A 189 41.85 6.17 9.06
CA ALA A 189 42.89 5.99 10.05
C ALA A 189 44.11 6.76 9.56
N ASP A 190 44.58 7.68 10.38
CA ASP A 190 45.77 8.47 10.11
C ASP A 190 46.91 7.47 9.81
N PRO A 191 47.54 7.50 8.62
CA PRO A 191 48.66 6.63 8.32
C PRO A 191 49.88 6.88 9.24
N GLY A 192 49.81 7.86 10.15
CA GLY A 192 50.81 8.15 11.18
C GLY A 192 50.65 7.41 12.52
N ALA A 193 49.58 6.65 12.78
CA ALA A 193 49.48 5.83 13.98
C ALA A 193 50.34 4.58 13.83
N GLY A 194 51.64 4.74 14.08
CA GLY A 194 52.62 3.67 14.06
C GLY A 194 52.13 2.48 14.88
N PHE A 195 51.92 1.35 14.20
CA PHE A 195 51.82 0.05 14.82
C PHE A 195 53.13 -0.21 15.58
N ALA A 196 53.12 0.00 16.89
CA ALA A 196 54.09 -0.63 17.76
C ALA A 196 53.82 -2.15 17.66
N LEU A 197 54.59 -2.81 16.79
CA LEU A 197 54.65 -4.26 16.71
C LEU A 197 55.04 -4.78 18.10
N GLN A 198 54.06 -5.29 18.84
CA GLN A 198 54.30 -5.99 20.10
C GLN A 198 54.71 -7.43 19.76
N PRO A 199 55.99 -7.83 19.96
CA PRO A 199 56.46 -9.17 19.63
C PRO A 199 56.15 -10.08 20.80
N CYS A 200 54.89 -10.50 20.95
CA CYS A 200 54.49 -11.40 22.03
C CYS A 200 53.45 -12.41 21.53
N SER A 201 53.78 -13.24 20.54
CA SER A 201 53.02 -14.46 20.21
C SER A 201 53.76 -15.43 19.26
N LEU A 202 55.09 -15.55 19.37
CA LEU A 202 55.85 -16.57 18.62
C LEU A 202 56.35 -17.74 19.50
N LEU A 203 55.77 -17.92 20.69
CA LEU A 203 56.13 -19.01 21.61
C LEU A 203 55.08 -20.13 21.71
N ILE A 204 53.96 -20.06 20.98
CA ILE A 204 52.90 -21.09 21.07
C ILE A 204 53.08 -22.19 20.00
N PHE A 205 53.79 -21.95 18.91
CA PHE A 205 53.99 -22.98 17.86
C PHE A 205 55.18 -23.93 18.09
N ALA A 206 56.04 -23.68 19.08
CA ALA A 206 57.17 -24.58 19.37
C ALA A 206 56.77 -25.82 20.22
N TRP A 207 55.63 -25.79 20.91
CA TRP A 207 55.20 -26.91 21.77
C TRP A 207 54.37 -27.98 21.04
N ALA A 208 53.75 -27.66 19.90
CA ALA A 208 52.94 -28.63 19.16
C ALA A 208 53.79 -29.65 18.36
N VAL A 209 55.03 -29.32 18.00
CA VAL A 209 55.91 -30.22 17.23
C VAL A 209 56.63 -31.24 18.13
N LEU A 210 56.87 -30.93 19.40
CA LEU A 210 57.56 -31.87 20.30
C LEU A 210 56.66 -33.02 20.80
N VAL A 211 55.34 -32.81 20.89
CA VAL A 211 54.39 -33.83 21.38
C VAL A 211 54.08 -34.89 20.32
N MET A 212 54.27 -34.60 19.02
CA MET A 212 54.10 -35.58 17.94
C MET A 212 55.33 -36.47 17.70
N LEU A 213 56.42 -36.29 18.46
CA LEU A 213 57.65 -37.11 18.33
C LEU A 213 57.88 -38.07 19.52
N VAL A 214 56.98 -38.09 20.51
CA VAL A 214 57.11 -38.94 21.72
C VAL A 214 55.87 -39.84 21.95
N LEU A 215 54.94 -39.88 20.99
CA LEU A 215 53.88 -40.89 20.89
C LEU A 215 54.09 -41.72 19.62
#